data_AF-A0A8C4GH16-F1
#
_entry.id   AF-A0A8C4GH16-F1
#
_cell.length_a   1.000
_cell.length_b   1.000
_cell.length_c   1.000
_cell.angle_alpha   90.00
_cell.angle_beta   90.00
_cell.angle_gamma   90.00
#
_symmetry.space_group_name_H-M   'P 1'
#
loop_
_entity.id
_entity.type
_entity.pdbx_description
1 polymer ?
#
loop_
_entity_poly.entity_id
_entity_poly.type
_entity_poly.pdbx_seq_one_letter_code
_entity_poly.pdbx_strand_id
1 'polypeptide(L)'
;FPLSSPVSSFLPPETILEVVEPASNHNGGQLLFGHDGYLYIFIGDGGRAGDPFGKFGNSQNKSALLGKVLRVDVEDNDNGAPYSIPSDNPFLWEKEARPEVYAYGVRNMWRCSIDRGDPATGRGRGRMFCGDVGQNKYEEVDIIVKGGNYGWRAKEGFSCYDRKLCQNSSLDDILPIFAYPHKLGKSVTGGYIYRGCQMPNLNGLYIFGDFMSGRLMSLKENVTTGEWQYNEICMGTDQTCRFPKLINSYYKYIISFAEDEAGELYFLATGVPSATARAGVIYKIVDPSRRAPPGKCNIKPSPVKIKGKLIHFHPKEGKGNLKIMFSDFSVVVLYRNVRLVIRALSVEY
;
A
#
# COMPACT_ATOMS: atom_id res chain seq x y z
N PHE A 1 33.15 41.20 6.74
CA PHE A 1 31.73 41.08 6.38
C PHE A 1 31.33 39.61 6.48
N PRO A 2 30.59 39.20 7.52
CA PRO A 2 30.10 37.83 7.57
C PRO A 2 28.95 37.69 6.56
N LEU A 3 29.11 36.78 5.60
CA LEU A 3 28.04 36.36 4.71
C LEU A 3 27.03 35.55 5.54
N SER A 4 25.89 36.16 5.79
CA SER A 4 24.68 35.47 6.26
C SER A 4 24.27 34.43 5.23
N SER A 5 24.43 33.15 5.56
CA SER A 5 23.73 32.07 4.89
C SER A 5 22.22 32.32 5.01
N PRO A 6 21.44 32.33 3.92
CA PRO A 6 20.00 32.31 4.05
C PRO A 6 19.61 30.94 4.63
N VAL A 7 19.12 30.94 5.86
CA VAL A 7 18.39 29.82 6.43
C VAL A 7 17.25 29.53 5.47
N SER A 8 17.34 28.41 4.75
CA SER A 8 16.21 27.84 4.02
C SER A 8 15.10 27.63 5.04
N SER A 9 14.11 28.53 5.06
CA SER A 9 12.92 28.38 5.87
C SER A 9 12.17 27.14 5.38
N PHE A 10 12.48 25.98 5.98
CA PHE A 10 11.51 24.90 5.98
C PHE A 10 10.29 25.46 6.69
N LEU A 11 9.16 25.53 5.99
CA LEU A 11 7.89 25.71 6.69
C LEU A 11 7.80 24.57 7.71
N PRO A 12 7.38 24.85 8.96
CA PRO A 12 7.19 23.80 9.94
C PRO A 12 6.20 22.76 9.37
N PRO A 13 6.38 21.47 9.67
CA PRO A 13 5.40 20.47 9.27
C PRO A 13 4.03 20.85 9.83
N GLU A 14 3.01 20.78 9.00
CA GLU A 14 1.63 20.99 9.39
C GLU A 14 0.96 19.64 9.64
N THR A 15 0.22 19.55 10.75
CA THR A 15 -0.56 18.36 11.07
C THR A 15 -1.86 18.37 10.25
N ILE A 16 -2.02 17.39 9.36
CA ILE A 16 -3.25 17.23 8.57
C ILE A 16 -4.34 16.51 9.38
N LEU A 17 -3.99 15.39 10.01
CA LEU A 17 -4.93 14.55 10.73
C LEU A 17 -4.22 13.83 11.89
N GLU A 18 -4.87 13.79 13.05
CA GLU A 18 -4.45 12.98 14.19
C GLU A 18 -5.53 11.95 14.50
N VAL A 19 -5.14 10.68 14.55
CA VAL A 19 -6.01 9.57 14.90
C VAL A 19 -5.43 8.86 16.11
N VAL A 20 -6.24 8.70 17.15
CA VAL A 20 -5.84 8.02 18.38
C VAL A 20 -5.91 6.51 18.17
N GLU A 21 -4.77 5.84 18.35
CA GLU A 21 -4.64 4.38 18.23
C GLU A 21 -4.84 3.71 19.60
N PRO A 22 -5.86 2.85 19.77
CA PRO A 22 -6.17 2.25 21.07
C PRO A 22 -5.29 1.02 21.41
N ALA A 23 -4.45 0.55 20.48
CA ALA A 23 -3.49 -0.52 20.70
C ALA A 23 -2.18 -0.31 19.90
N SER A 24 -1.20 -1.18 20.13
CA SER A 24 0.15 -1.08 19.56
C SER A 24 0.30 -1.70 18.15
N ASN A 25 -0.79 -2.15 17.54
CA ASN A 25 -0.79 -2.84 16.26
C ASN A 25 -1.98 -2.43 15.38
N HIS A 26 -1.93 -2.82 14.11
CA HIS A 26 -2.92 -2.51 13.07
C HIS A 26 -3.10 -1.01 12.78
N ASN A 27 -1.99 -0.29 12.69
CA ASN A 27 -2.03 1.14 12.40
C ASN A 27 -2.31 1.42 10.91
N GLY A 28 -1.98 0.48 10.01
CA GLY A 28 -1.88 0.78 8.59
C GLY A 28 -0.90 1.94 8.35
N GLY A 29 -1.40 3.03 7.76
CA GLY A 29 -0.69 4.28 7.62
C GLY A 29 -0.13 4.50 6.21
N GLN A 30 -0.65 3.84 5.18
CA GLN A 30 -0.27 4.24 3.83
C GLN A 30 -0.95 5.56 3.45
N LEU A 31 -0.21 6.40 2.72
CA LEU A 31 -0.73 7.55 2.01
C LEU A 31 -0.60 7.33 0.50
N LEU A 32 -1.63 7.73 -0.26
CA LEU A 32 -1.66 7.58 -1.71
C LEU A 32 -2.48 8.70 -2.34
N PHE A 33 -1.97 9.35 -3.38
CA PHE A 33 -2.78 10.26 -4.18
C PHE A 33 -3.53 9.50 -5.27
N GLY A 34 -4.83 9.75 -5.36
CA GLY A 34 -5.65 9.22 -6.42
C GLY A 34 -5.43 9.93 -7.76
N HIS A 35 -5.91 9.33 -8.84
CA HIS A 35 -5.97 10.01 -10.13
C HIS A 35 -6.99 11.16 -10.17
N ASP A 36 -7.89 11.18 -9.19
CA ASP A 36 -8.83 12.26 -8.90
C ASP A 36 -8.18 13.44 -8.14
N GLY A 37 -6.90 13.33 -7.73
CA GLY A 37 -6.14 14.41 -7.10
C GLY A 37 -6.24 14.45 -5.57
N TYR A 38 -7.09 13.62 -4.96
CA TYR A 38 -7.27 13.59 -3.51
C TYR A 38 -6.26 12.68 -2.81
N LEU A 39 -6.03 12.96 -1.52
CA LEU A 39 -5.21 12.15 -0.65
C LEU A 39 -6.06 11.04 -0.02
N TYR A 40 -5.63 9.80 -0.23
CA TYR A 40 -6.16 8.61 0.42
C TYR A 40 -5.27 8.19 1.59
N ILE A 41 -5.90 7.89 2.72
CA ILE A 41 -5.23 7.48 3.97
C ILE A 41 -5.80 6.13 4.38
N PHE A 42 -4.96 5.11 4.46
CA PHE A 42 -5.37 3.75 4.81
C PHE A 42 -5.04 3.51 6.27
N ILE A 43 -6.06 3.35 7.11
CA ILE A 43 -5.90 3.23 8.57
C ILE A 43 -6.51 1.91 9.01
N GLY A 44 -5.74 1.12 9.77
CA GLY A 44 -6.23 -0.14 10.32
C GLY A 44 -7.19 0.07 11.50
N ASP A 45 -7.75 -1.03 12.00
CA ASP A 45 -8.83 -1.05 12.99
C ASP A 45 -8.44 -0.58 14.40
N GLY A 46 -7.16 -0.27 14.61
CA GLY A 46 -6.61 0.14 15.90
C GLY A 46 -6.24 -1.03 16.81
N GLY A 47 -6.21 -2.26 16.29
CA GLY A 47 -5.53 -3.38 16.89
C GLY A 47 -6.37 -4.29 17.76
N ARG A 48 -5.66 -5.13 18.54
CA ARG A 48 -6.19 -6.26 19.31
C ARG A 48 -6.89 -7.32 18.46
N ALA A 49 -7.10 -8.49 19.06
CA ALA A 49 -7.76 -9.60 18.38
C ALA A 49 -9.25 -9.28 18.20
N GLY A 50 -9.71 -9.30 16.94
CA GLY A 50 -11.13 -9.17 16.63
C GLY A 50 -11.72 -7.79 16.90
N ASP A 51 -10.95 -6.71 16.72
CA ASP A 51 -11.43 -5.31 16.78
C ASP A 51 -12.45 -5.09 17.90
N PRO A 52 -12.10 -5.26 19.19
CA PRO A 52 -13.07 -5.38 20.28
C PRO A 52 -13.74 -4.05 20.67
N PHE A 53 -13.59 -3.00 19.86
CA PHE A 53 -13.96 -1.65 20.21
C PHE A 53 -15.44 -1.38 19.89
N GLY A 54 -16.23 -1.10 20.92
CA GLY A 54 -17.67 -0.86 20.78
C GLY A 54 -18.47 -2.09 20.34
N LYS A 55 -19.71 -1.85 19.88
CA LYS A 55 -20.68 -2.92 19.59
C LYS A 55 -20.26 -3.80 18.40
N PHE A 56 -19.73 -3.20 17.34
CA PHE A 56 -19.43 -3.85 16.06
C PHE A 56 -17.99 -3.66 15.59
N GLY A 57 -17.11 -3.11 16.42
CA GLY A 57 -15.72 -2.81 16.06
C GLY A 57 -15.57 -1.42 15.44
N ASN A 58 -14.37 -0.87 15.49
CA ASN A 58 -14.01 0.36 14.81
C ASN A 58 -14.25 0.25 13.30
N SER A 59 -13.97 -0.91 12.72
CA SER A 59 -14.00 -1.14 11.27
C SER A 59 -15.39 -0.94 10.68
N GLN A 60 -16.43 -1.44 11.36
CA GLN A 60 -17.83 -1.22 11.00
C GLN A 60 -18.39 0.13 11.50
N ASN A 61 -17.68 0.82 12.41
CA ASN A 61 -18.07 2.12 12.91
C ASN A 61 -17.71 3.26 11.97
N LYS A 62 -18.68 3.76 11.21
CA LYS A 62 -18.48 4.93 10.34
C LYS A 62 -18.25 6.24 11.12
N SER A 63 -18.57 6.30 12.41
CA SER A 63 -18.24 7.45 13.27
C SER A 63 -16.77 7.49 13.70
N ALA A 64 -16.03 6.39 13.48
CA ALA A 64 -14.60 6.27 13.74
C ALA A 64 -13.77 6.44 12.45
N LEU A 65 -12.52 6.84 12.59
CA LEU A 65 -11.54 6.93 11.50
C LEU A 65 -10.69 5.66 11.34
N LEU A 66 -10.75 4.75 12.31
CA LEU A 66 -10.02 3.48 12.33
C LEU A 66 -10.76 2.40 11.53
N GLY A 67 -10.01 1.52 10.86
CA GLY A 67 -10.53 0.47 9.98
C GLY A 67 -11.21 1.06 8.75
N LYS A 68 -10.56 2.07 8.14
CA LYS A 68 -11.08 2.88 7.04
C LYS A 68 -10.05 3.11 5.94
N VAL A 69 -10.58 3.38 4.75
CA VAL A 69 -9.91 4.21 3.76
C VAL A 69 -10.54 5.59 3.85
N LEU A 70 -9.74 6.61 4.17
CA LEU A 70 -10.15 8.00 4.19
C LEU A 70 -9.78 8.68 2.88
N ARG A 71 -10.53 9.70 2.47
CA ARG A 71 -10.25 10.53 1.28
C ARG A 71 -10.51 11.99 1.60
N VAL A 72 -9.46 12.80 1.51
CA VAL A 72 -9.47 14.23 1.85
C VAL A 72 -8.79 15.05 0.75
N ASP A 73 -9.16 16.32 0.65
CA ASP A 73 -8.50 17.28 -0.23
C ASP A 73 -7.52 18.15 0.55
N VAL A 74 -6.24 18.05 0.18
CA VAL A 74 -5.14 18.77 0.84
C VAL A 74 -4.61 19.94 0.00
N GLU A 75 -5.22 20.22 -1.15
CA GLU A 75 -4.82 21.34 -2.00
C GLU A 75 -5.51 22.65 -1.55
N ASP A 76 -4.84 23.79 -1.81
CA ASP A 76 -5.37 25.16 -1.61
C ASP A 76 -5.90 25.50 -0.20
N ASN A 77 -5.35 24.87 0.84
CA ASN A 77 -5.77 25.06 2.25
C ASN A 77 -4.94 26.06 3.07
N ASP A 78 -4.08 26.87 2.42
CA ASP A 78 -3.08 27.75 3.06
C ASP A 78 -3.61 28.74 4.12
N ASN A 79 -4.93 28.96 4.19
CA ASN A 79 -5.58 29.94 5.09
C ASN A 79 -6.75 29.37 5.92
N GLY A 80 -6.86 28.04 6.04
CA GLY A 80 -8.07 27.40 6.59
C GLY A 80 -7.81 26.13 7.41
N ALA A 81 -8.79 25.22 7.38
CA ALA A 81 -8.63 23.87 7.92
C ALA A 81 -7.55 23.12 7.10
N PRO A 82 -6.77 22.21 7.70
CA PRO A 82 -5.63 21.58 7.04
C PRO A 82 -6.02 20.71 5.83
N TYR A 83 -7.29 20.35 5.72
CA TYR A 83 -7.89 19.69 4.57
C TYR A 83 -9.36 20.08 4.42
N SER A 84 -9.91 19.87 3.24
CA SER A 84 -11.35 19.90 2.99
C SER A 84 -11.89 18.52 2.62
N ILE A 85 -13.21 18.33 2.70
CA ILE A 85 -13.85 17.08 2.33
C ILE A 85 -14.30 17.13 0.88
N PRO A 86 -13.90 16.17 0.03
CA PRO A 86 -14.43 16.06 -1.32
C PRO A 86 -15.96 16.00 -1.30
N SER A 87 -16.61 16.87 -2.08
CA SER A 87 -18.08 17.01 -2.09
C SER A 87 -18.82 15.76 -2.55
N ASP A 88 -18.10 14.82 -3.15
CA ASP A 88 -18.64 13.56 -3.59
C ASP A 88 -18.35 12.41 -2.62
N ASN A 89 -17.74 12.61 -1.43
CA ASN A 89 -17.52 11.51 -0.48
C ASN A 89 -18.84 10.78 -0.11
N PRO A 90 -18.81 9.45 0.05
CA PRO A 90 -20.01 8.62 0.04
C PRO A 90 -20.93 8.79 1.26
N PHE A 91 -20.40 9.27 2.39
CA PHE A 91 -21.14 9.29 3.66
C PHE A 91 -21.43 10.69 4.20
N LEU A 92 -21.31 11.74 3.37
CA LEU A 92 -21.52 13.14 3.77
C LEU A 92 -22.87 13.42 4.44
N TRP A 93 -23.91 12.67 4.07
CA TRP A 93 -25.29 12.89 4.51
C TRP A 93 -25.74 11.89 5.58
N GLU A 94 -24.85 11.01 6.04
CA GLU A 94 -25.15 10.09 7.14
C GLU A 94 -24.86 10.76 8.48
N LYS A 95 -25.90 10.91 9.31
CA LYS A 95 -25.93 11.74 10.54
C LYS A 95 -24.81 11.48 11.56
N GLU A 96 -24.11 10.34 11.47
CA GLU A 96 -23.05 9.95 12.41
C GLU A 96 -21.76 9.51 11.71
N ALA A 97 -21.73 9.49 10.39
CA ALA A 97 -20.53 9.08 9.67
C ALA A 97 -19.50 10.21 9.67
N ARG A 98 -18.22 9.85 9.74
CA ARG A 98 -17.12 10.76 9.48
C ARG A 98 -17.08 11.09 7.99
N PRO A 99 -17.14 12.38 7.60
CA PRO A 99 -17.20 12.78 6.19
C PRO A 99 -15.92 12.43 5.41
N GLU A 100 -14.81 12.16 6.10
CA GLU A 100 -13.55 11.66 5.54
C GLU A 100 -13.64 10.23 4.99
N VAL A 101 -14.60 9.43 5.48
CA VAL A 101 -14.68 8.00 5.17
C VAL A 101 -15.02 7.80 3.69
N TYR A 102 -14.11 7.15 2.97
CA TYR A 102 -14.31 6.72 1.59
C TYR A 102 -14.75 5.26 1.51
N ALA A 103 -14.14 4.40 2.32
CA ALA A 103 -14.52 2.99 2.47
C ALA A 103 -14.23 2.53 3.90
N TYR A 104 -14.86 1.42 4.30
CA TYR A 104 -14.79 0.92 5.68
C TYR A 104 -14.82 -0.61 5.75
N GLY A 105 -14.70 -1.15 6.96
CA GLY A 105 -14.73 -2.60 7.18
C GLY A 105 -13.42 -3.30 6.83
N VAL A 106 -12.29 -2.61 6.95
CA VAL A 106 -10.94 -3.13 6.70
C VAL A 106 -10.22 -3.38 8.02
N ARG A 107 -9.28 -4.33 8.06
CA ARG A 107 -8.58 -4.71 9.29
C ARG A 107 -7.26 -3.98 9.46
N ASN A 108 -6.30 -4.24 8.59
CA ASN A 108 -4.96 -3.69 8.61
C ASN A 108 -4.36 -3.71 7.19
N MET A 109 -4.87 -2.83 6.33
CA MET A 109 -4.31 -2.64 4.99
C MET A 109 -2.86 -2.17 5.07
N TRP A 110 -1.96 -2.92 4.43
CA TRP A 110 -0.53 -2.65 4.46
C TRP A 110 -0.07 -1.88 3.22
N ARG A 111 -0.11 -2.52 2.04
CA ARG A 111 0.18 -1.87 0.76
C ARG A 111 -1.04 -1.88 -0.16
N CYS A 112 -1.39 -0.69 -0.57
CA CYS A 112 -2.33 -0.32 -1.58
C CYS A 112 -1.63 0.35 -2.78
N SER A 113 -2.19 0.19 -3.97
CA SER A 113 -1.71 0.84 -5.18
C SER A 113 -2.87 1.17 -6.11
N ILE A 114 -2.67 2.18 -6.95
CA ILE A 114 -3.61 2.52 -8.01
C ILE A 114 -3.05 2.04 -9.34
N ASP A 115 -3.83 1.22 -10.04
CA ASP A 115 -3.54 0.77 -11.39
C ASP A 115 -3.45 2.00 -12.31
N ARG A 116 -2.28 2.22 -12.91
CA ARG A 116 -2.05 3.31 -13.89
C ARG A 116 -2.91 3.15 -15.15
N GLY A 117 -3.42 1.95 -15.37
CA GLY A 117 -4.12 1.53 -16.57
C GLY A 117 -3.16 0.96 -17.60
N ASP A 118 -3.69 0.08 -18.43
CA ASP A 118 -2.99 -0.43 -19.59
C ASP A 118 -2.52 0.73 -20.49
N PRO A 119 -1.23 0.82 -20.85
CA PRO A 119 -0.70 1.97 -21.59
C PRO A 119 -1.33 2.18 -22.98
N ALA A 120 -1.89 1.13 -23.60
CA ALA A 120 -2.48 1.21 -24.92
C ALA A 120 -3.99 1.50 -24.89
N THR A 121 -4.71 0.95 -23.90
CA THR A 121 -6.18 0.98 -23.84
C THR A 121 -6.74 1.82 -22.69
N GLY A 122 -5.91 2.21 -21.71
CA GLY A 122 -6.34 2.86 -20.48
C GLY A 122 -7.10 1.94 -19.51
N ARG A 123 -7.31 0.66 -19.88
CA ARG A 123 -8.10 -0.28 -19.09
C ARG A 123 -7.52 -0.45 -17.69
N GLY A 124 -8.40 -0.39 -16.70
CA GLY A 124 -8.07 -0.62 -15.29
C GLY A 124 -7.55 0.61 -14.56
N ARG A 125 -7.33 1.73 -15.27
CA ARG A 125 -6.86 2.98 -14.68
C ARG A 125 -7.73 3.41 -13.49
N GLY A 126 -7.09 3.76 -12.38
CA GLY A 126 -7.77 4.26 -11.18
C GLY A 126 -8.27 3.19 -10.22
N ARG A 127 -8.23 1.90 -10.58
CA ARG A 127 -8.59 0.82 -9.65
C ARG A 127 -7.57 0.74 -8.53
N MET A 128 -8.04 0.71 -7.29
CA MET A 128 -7.22 0.67 -6.09
C MET A 128 -7.14 -0.76 -5.56
N PHE A 129 -5.96 -1.35 -5.55
CA PHE A 129 -5.72 -2.70 -5.03
C PHE A 129 -5.06 -2.60 -3.67
N CYS A 130 -5.49 -3.38 -2.68
CA CYS A 130 -4.92 -3.38 -1.33
C CYS A 130 -4.69 -4.80 -0.84
N GLY A 131 -3.59 -5.03 -0.11
CA GLY A 131 -3.44 -6.19 0.75
C GLY A 131 -3.92 -5.87 2.16
N ASP A 132 -4.90 -6.64 2.67
CA ASP A 132 -5.43 -6.51 4.03
C ASP A 132 -5.04 -7.73 4.88
N VAL A 133 -4.32 -7.46 5.98
CA VAL A 133 -3.81 -8.52 6.86
C VAL A 133 -4.93 -9.03 7.75
N GLY A 134 -5.24 -10.32 7.64
CA GLY A 134 -6.30 -10.93 8.43
C GLY A 134 -5.88 -11.35 9.84
N GLN A 135 -6.80 -12.01 10.54
CA GLN A 135 -6.69 -12.26 11.98
C GLN A 135 -6.06 -13.61 12.31
N ASN A 136 -6.61 -14.69 11.78
CA ASN A 136 -6.31 -16.06 12.17
C ASN A 136 -6.26 -17.04 10.98
N LYS A 137 -7.05 -16.80 9.93
CA LYS A 137 -7.34 -17.78 8.89
C LYS A 137 -6.88 -17.36 7.52
N TYR A 138 -7.14 -16.12 7.12
CA TYR A 138 -6.95 -15.68 5.75
C TYR A 138 -6.24 -14.35 5.68
N GLU A 139 -5.42 -14.20 4.66
CA GLU A 139 -4.95 -12.90 4.18
C GLU A 139 -5.74 -12.52 2.92
N GLU A 140 -5.93 -11.22 2.68
CA GLU A 140 -6.87 -10.73 1.66
C GLU A 140 -6.22 -9.76 0.67
N VAL A 141 -6.71 -9.80 -0.57
CA VAL A 141 -6.47 -8.78 -1.58
C VAL A 141 -7.82 -8.23 -2.04
N ASP A 142 -7.97 -6.92 -1.93
CA ASP A 142 -9.22 -6.21 -2.20
C ASP A 142 -9.06 -5.20 -3.33
N ILE A 143 -10.16 -4.93 -4.02
CA ILE A 143 -10.30 -3.74 -4.87
C ILE A 143 -11.16 -2.73 -4.11
N ILE A 144 -10.55 -1.60 -3.76
CA ILE A 144 -11.20 -0.56 -2.97
C ILE A 144 -12.08 0.32 -3.85
N VAL A 145 -13.36 0.42 -3.47
CA VAL A 145 -14.35 1.23 -4.16
C VAL A 145 -15.03 2.18 -3.19
N LYS A 146 -15.54 3.28 -3.74
CA LYS A 146 -16.26 4.32 -3.02
C LYS A 146 -17.49 3.75 -2.32
N GLY A 147 -17.58 3.97 -1.01
CA GLY A 147 -18.67 3.50 -0.15
C GLY A 147 -18.56 2.02 0.23
N GLY A 148 -17.52 1.32 -0.21
CA GLY A 148 -17.38 -0.13 0.01
C GLY A 148 -17.24 -0.51 1.48
N ASN A 149 -17.90 -1.60 1.86
CA ASN A 149 -17.71 -2.29 3.13
C ASN A 149 -16.92 -3.58 2.90
N TYR A 150 -15.76 -3.75 3.52
CA TYR A 150 -14.92 -4.95 3.38
C TYR A 150 -15.18 -6.00 4.47
N GLY A 151 -16.25 -5.81 5.25
CA GLY A 151 -16.83 -6.85 6.10
C GLY A 151 -16.11 -7.11 7.42
N TRP A 152 -14.87 -6.67 7.62
CA TRP A 152 -14.21 -6.80 8.93
C TRP A 152 -14.93 -5.96 9.99
N ARG A 153 -15.22 -6.47 11.19
CA ARG A 153 -14.80 -7.76 11.77
C ARG A 153 -15.79 -8.93 11.64
N ALA A 154 -16.86 -8.79 10.88
CA ALA A 154 -17.82 -9.87 10.69
C ALA A 154 -17.26 -11.00 9.82
N LYS A 155 -16.50 -10.64 8.78
CA LYS A 155 -15.85 -11.58 7.85
C LYS A 155 -14.32 -11.45 7.88
N GLU A 156 -13.68 -12.55 7.51
CA GLU A 156 -12.25 -12.70 7.28
C GLU A 156 -12.10 -13.62 6.06
N GLY A 157 -11.67 -13.05 4.94
CA GLY A 157 -11.71 -13.63 3.61
C GLY A 157 -13.12 -14.03 3.23
N PHE A 158 -13.26 -15.25 2.70
CA PHE A 158 -14.57 -15.83 2.36
C PHE A 158 -15.30 -16.46 3.56
N SER A 159 -14.85 -16.22 4.81
CA SER A 159 -15.36 -16.88 6.01
C SER A 159 -15.91 -15.89 7.04
N CYS A 160 -16.97 -16.28 7.77
CA CYS A 160 -17.39 -15.53 8.95
C CYS A 160 -16.34 -15.65 10.06
N TYR A 161 -15.92 -14.49 10.59
CA TYR A 161 -15.11 -14.38 11.80
C TYR A 161 -16.02 -14.25 13.03
N ASP A 162 -16.71 -13.11 13.17
CA ASP A 162 -17.73 -12.91 14.19
C ASP A 162 -19.07 -13.46 13.69
N ARG A 163 -19.38 -14.70 14.08
CA ARG A 163 -20.61 -15.39 13.66
C ARG A 163 -21.88 -14.61 13.99
N LYS A 164 -21.90 -13.87 15.10
CA LYS A 164 -23.09 -13.11 15.51
C LYS A 164 -23.30 -11.91 14.60
N LEU A 165 -22.23 -11.19 14.26
CA LEU A 165 -22.31 -10.10 13.28
C LEU A 165 -22.62 -10.66 11.90
N CYS A 166 -21.86 -11.65 11.43
CA CYS A 166 -22.03 -12.24 10.09
C CYS A 166 -23.46 -12.74 9.80
N GLN A 167 -24.18 -13.25 10.81
CA GLN A 167 -25.56 -13.71 10.68
C GLN A 167 -26.61 -12.59 10.76
N ASN A 168 -26.34 -11.53 11.53
CA ASN A 168 -27.34 -10.51 11.86
C ASN A 168 -27.26 -9.26 10.98
N SER A 169 -26.24 -9.12 10.15
CA SER A 169 -26.08 -7.96 9.28
C SER A 169 -26.05 -8.37 7.82
N SER A 170 -27.00 -7.85 7.03
CA SER A 170 -26.80 -7.65 5.60
C SER A 170 -25.76 -6.54 5.48
N LEU A 171 -24.48 -6.91 5.49
CA LEU A 171 -23.36 -5.97 5.52
C LEU A 171 -23.15 -5.27 4.18
N ASP A 172 -23.81 -5.76 3.13
CA ASP A 172 -23.54 -5.40 1.73
C ASP A 172 -22.03 -5.39 1.46
N ASP A 173 -21.34 -6.39 2.02
CA ASP A 173 -19.89 -6.44 2.01
C ASP A 173 -19.37 -6.90 0.65
N ILE A 174 -18.25 -6.29 0.28
CA ILE A 174 -17.51 -6.61 -0.93
C ILE A 174 -16.49 -7.67 -0.55
N LEU A 175 -16.60 -8.82 -1.19
CA LEU A 175 -15.66 -9.92 -0.99
C LEU A 175 -14.29 -9.58 -1.61
N PRO A 176 -13.19 -10.08 -1.03
CA PRO A 176 -11.87 -9.91 -1.61
C PRO A 176 -11.78 -10.59 -2.97
N ILE A 177 -11.00 -10.00 -3.88
CA ILE A 177 -10.72 -10.62 -5.19
C ILE A 177 -9.85 -11.87 -5.05
N PHE A 178 -9.14 -11.99 -3.92
CA PHE A 178 -8.40 -13.18 -3.56
C PHE A 178 -8.20 -13.24 -2.05
N ALA A 179 -8.39 -14.42 -1.46
CA ALA A 179 -8.03 -14.68 -0.08
C ALA A 179 -7.28 -16.02 0.02
N TYR A 180 -6.23 -16.08 0.84
CA TYR A 180 -5.41 -17.28 0.99
C TYR A 180 -5.17 -17.64 2.45
N PRO A 181 -5.11 -18.95 2.77
CA PRO A 181 -5.07 -19.38 4.15
C PRO A 181 -3.71 -19.14 4.81
N HIS A 182 -3.69 -19.06 6.15
CA HIS A 182 -2.46 -18.86 6.94
C HIS A 182 -1.37 -19.94 6.79
N LYS A 183 -1.70 -21.05 6.12
CA LYS A 183 -0.77 -22.10 5.71
C LYS A 183 0.11 -21.67 4.53
N LEU A 184 -0.38 -20.77 3.67
CA LEU A 184 0.34 -20.28 2.50
C LEU A 184 1.23 -19.07 2.84
N GLY A 185 0.71 -18.12 3.62
CA GLY A 185 1.37 -16.91 4.14
C GLY A 185 0.59 -16.35 5.34
N LYS A 186 1.08 -15.35 6.06
CA LYS A 186 0.46 -14.87 7.32
C LYS A 186 0.44 -13.35 7.49
N SER A 187 0.83 -12.63 6.45
CA SER A 187 0.85 -11.17 6.46
C SER A 187 1.03 -10.74 5.02
N VAL A 188 -0.08 -10.57 4.31
CA VAL A 188 -0.07 -10.01 2.96
C VAL A 188 0.56 -8.64 3.00
N THR A 189 1.61 -8.45 2.20
CA THR A 189 2.24 -7.14 2.06
C THR A 189 1.39 -6.25 1.16
N GLY A 190 0.67 -6.82 0.19
CA GLY A 190 0.06 -6.09 -0.92
C GLY A 190 1.05 -5.93 -2.09
N GLY A 191 0.70 -5.12 -3.09
CA GLY A 191 1.43 -5.12 -4.36
C GLY A 191 1.00 -4.06 -5.37
N TYR A 192 1.33 -4.30 -6.63
CA TYR A 192 1.06 -3.41 -7.77
C TYR A 192 0.60 -4.17 -9.00
N ILE A 193 -0.32 -3.58 -9.77
CA ILE A 193 -0.53 -4.00 -11.15
C ILE A 193 0.70 -3.57 -11.97
N TYR A 194 1.39 -4.52 -12.59
CA TYR A 194 2.54 -4.18 -13.44
C TYR A 194 2.06 -3.47 -14.72
N ARG A 195 2.54 -2.25 -14.93
CA ARG A 195 2.31 -1.42 -16.14
C ARG A 195 3.61 -0.94 -16.78
N GLY A 196 4.73 -1.57 -16.42
CA GLY A 196 6.05 -1.26 -16.95
C GLY A 196 6.21 -1.60 -18.42
N CYS A 197 7.20 -0.98 -19.04
CA CYS A 197 7.50 -1.19 -20.46
C CYS A 197 8.43 -2.39 -20.67
N GLN A 198 9.37 -2.65 -19.75
CA GLN A 198 10.49 -3.57 -20.01
C GLN A 198 10.06 -5.04 -20.03
N MET A 199 9.01 -5.42 -19.30
CA MET A 199 8.50 -6.79 -19.17
C MET A 199 7.05 -6.89 -19.68
N PRO A 200 6.83 -6.86 -21.00
CA PRO A 200 5.49 -6.74 -21.58
C PRO A 200 4.54 -7.91 -21.24
N ASN A 201 5.07 -9.07 -20.88
CA ASN A 201 4.27 -10.23 -20.45
C ASN A 201 3.77 -10.14 -19.00
N LEU A 202 4.32 -9.23 -18.19
CA LEU A 202 3.81 -8.97 -16.85
C LEU A 202 2.66 -7.95 -16.86
N ASN A 203 2.42 -7.27 -17.98
CA ASN A 203 1.38 -6.23 -18.07
C ASN A 203 0.00 -6.73 -17.63
N GLY A 204 -0.58 -6.05 -16.65
CA GLY A 204 -1.90 -6.36 -16.09
C GLY A 204 -1.90 -7.43 -14.99
N LEU A 205 -0.75 -8.00 -14.63
CA LEU A 205 -0.63 -8.86 -13.45
C LEU A 205 -0.57 -8.01 -12.18
N TYR A 206 -1.41 -8.32 -11.20
CA TYR A 206 -1.25 -7.80 -9.84
C TYR A 206 -0.16 -8.61 -9.15
N ILE A 207 1.04 -8.05 -9.01
CA ILE A 207 2.18 -8.71 -8.37
C ILE A 207 2.27 -8.24 -6.92
N PHE A 208 2.20 -9.18 -5.99
CA PHE A 208 2.13 -8.93 -4.55
C PHE A 208 2.92 -9.97 -3.78
N GLY A 209 3.16 -9.70 -2.50
CA GLY A 209 3.95 -10.58 -1.65
C GLY A 209 3.33 -10.79 -0.28
N ASP A 210 3.95 -11.68 0.48
CA ASP A 210 3.62 -11.98 1.87
C ASP A 210 4.88 -11.88 2.73
N PHE A 211 4.80 -11.08 3.80
CA PHE A 211 5.92 -10.76 4.67
C PHE A 211 6.47 -12.01 5.38
N MET A 212 5.61 -12.88 5.91
CA MET A 212 6.05 -14.00 6.76
C MET A 212 6.58 -15.20 5.98
N SER A 213 5.99 -15.50 4.82
CA SER A 213 6.41 -16.59 3.96
C SER A 213 7.55 -16.18 3.02
N GLY A 214 7.59 -14.91 2.61
CA GLY A 214 8.46 -14.42 1.56
C GLY A 214 8.02 -14.85 0.17
N ARG A 215 6.79 -15.32 -0.01
CA ARG A 215 6.26 -15.67 -1.33
C ARG A 215 5.99 -14.41 -2.14
N LEU A 216 6.32 -14.49 -3.43
CA LEU A 216 5.89 -13.54 -4.44
C LEU A 216 4.81 -14.22 -5.28
N MET A 217 3.73 -13.52 -5.54
CA MET A 217 2.52 -14.07 -6.15
C MET A 217 1.99 -13.10 -7.19
N SER A 218 1.14 -13.61 -8.08
CA SER A 218 0.41 -12.80 -9.05
C SER A 218 -1.06 -13.18 -9.13
N LEU A 219 -1.91 -12.18 -9.34
CA LEU A 219 -3.28 -12.37 -9.78
C LEU A 219 -3.45 -11.81 -11.19
N LYS A 220 -4.17 -12.56 -12.04
CA LYS A 220 -4.55 -12.12 -13.38
C LYS A 220 -6.07 -12.13 -13.51
N GLU A 221 -6.64 -10.98 -13.83
CA GLU A 221 -8.07 -10.87 -14.12
C GLU A 221 -8.41 -11.55 -15.44
N ASN A 222 -9.35 -12.48 -15.42
CA ASN A 222 -10.06 -12.90 -16.61
C ASN A 222 -11.11 -11.84 -16.93
N VAL A 223 -10.85 -11.10 -18.00
CA VAL A 223 -11.65 -9.94 -18.38
C VAL A 223 -13.10 -10.25 -18.74
N THR A 224 -13.40 -11.50 -19.10
CA THR A 224 -14.72 -11.94 -19.54
C THR A 224 -15.55 -12.41 -18.35
N THR A 225 -14.93 -13.10 -17.39
CA THR A 225 -15.64 -13.67 -16.22
C THR A 225 -15.55 -12.79 -14.96
N GLY A 226 -14.56 -11.89 -14.90
CA GLY A 226 -14.24 -11.12 -13.69
C GLY A 226 -13.45 -11.91 -12.65
N GLU A 227 -13.15 -13.20 -12.90
CA GLU A 227 -12.42 -14.06 -11.97
C GLU A 227 -10.92 -13.75 -11.97
N TRP A 228 -10.29 -13.91 -10.81
CA TRP A 228 -8.86 -13.68 -10.64
C TRP A 228 -8.10 -15.00 -10.54
N GLN A 229 -7.20 -15.24 -11.50
CA GLN A 229 -6.35 -16.41 -11.52
C GLN A 229 -5.08 -16.18 -10.70
N TYR A 230 -4.90 -16.97 -9.65
CA TYR A 230 -3.69 -17.01 -8.83
C TYR A 230 -2.56 -17.77 -9.51
N ASN A 231 -1.34 -17.21 -9.45
CA ASN A 231 -0.10 -17.92 -9.78
C ASN A 231 1.00 -17.53 -8.78
N GLU A 232 1.79 -18.51 -8.34
CA GLU A 232 2.99 -18.24 -7.55
C GLU A 232 4.14 -17.80 -8.47
N ILE A 233 4.79 -16.69 -8.14
CA ILE A 233 6.00 -16.23 -8.85
C ILE A 233 7.20 -16.83 -8.15
N CYS A 234 7.83 -17.78 -8.82
CA CYS A 234 9.01 -18.45 -8.28
C CYS A 234 10.19 -17.47 -8.23
N MET A 235 10.78 -17.31 -7.04
CA MET A 235 11.98 -16.52 -6.83
C MET A 235 13.19 -17.43 -6.65
N GLY A 236 14.03 -17.50 -7.68
CA GLY A 236 15.42 -17.94 -7.58
C GLY A 236 15.69 -19.43 -7.36
N THR A 237 14.79 -20.25 -6.80
CA THR A 237 15.20 -21.60 -6.34
C THR A 237 15.68 -22.53 -7.47
N ASP A 238 16.80 -23.24 -7.25
CA ASP A 238 17.43 -24.19 -8.19
C ASP A 238 16.49 -25.30 -8.70
N GLN A 239 15.41 -25.59 -7.96
CA GLN A 239 14.42 -26.63 -8.27
C GLN A 239 13.30 -26.16 -9.21
N THR A 240 12.96 -24.86 -9.25
CA THR A 240 11.83 -24.33 -10.04
C THR A 240 12.22 -23.20 -11.00
N CYS A 241 13.39 -22.58 -10.83
CA CYS A 241 13.88 -21.49 -11.67
C CYS A 241 15.32 -21.75 -12.09
N ARG A 242 15.53 -22.74 -12.94
CA ARG A 242 16.84 -23.06 -13.51
C ARG A 242 17.24 -22.03 -14.56
N PHE A 243 17.60 -20.83 -14.12
CA PHE A 243 18.21 -19.81 -14.99
C PHE A 243 19.71 -19.74 -14.73
N PRO A 244 20.55 -20.07 -15.72
CA PRO A 244 21.98 -19.86 -15.58
C PRO A 244 22.21 -18.34 -15.55
N LYS A 245 22.48 -17.77 -14.35
CA LYS A 245 22.99 -16.41 -14.04
C LYS A 245 22.16 -15.55 -13.06
N LEU A 246 21.06 -16.02 -12.47
CA LEU A 246 20.36 -15.26 -11.42
C LEU A 246 20.79 -15.76 -10.02
N ILE A 247 21.17 -14.83 -9.14
CA ILE A 247 21.56 -15.12 -7.77
C ILE A 247 20.32 -15.63 -7.01
N ASN A 248 20.36 -16.88 -6.53
CA ASN A 248 19.29 -17.55 -5.81
C ASN A 248 19.17 -17.12 -4.32
N SER A 249 19.89 -16.08 -3.88
CA SER A 249 19.73 -15.54 -2.53
C SER A 249 18.89 -14.26 -2.55
N TYR A 250 17.74 -14.31 -1.90
CA TYR A 250 16.93 -13.12 -1.58
C TYR A 250 16.62 -13.08 -0.09
N TYR A 251 16.29 -11.88 0.38
CA TYR A 251 15.85 -11.66 1.74
C TYR A 251 14.38 -12.07 1.87
N LYS A 252 14.10 -12.94 2.84
CA LYS A 252 12.79 -13.58 2.98
C LYS A 252 11.66 -12.58 3.25
N TYR A 253 11.86 -11.61 4.13
CA TYR A 253 10.75 -10.82 4.66
C TYR A 253 10.44 -9.64 3.75
N ILE A 254 9.43 -9.78 2.88
CA ILE A 254 8.98 -8.73 1.96
C ILE A 254 8.21 -7.67 2.75
N ILE A 255 8.79 -6.50 2.91
CA ILE A 255 8.23 -5.41 3.73
C ILE A 255 7.44 -4.40 2.91
N SER A 256 7.69 -4.30 1.61
CA SER A 256 7.03 -3.32 0.75
C SER A 256 7.25 -3.59 -0.73
N PHE A 257 6.48 -2.90 -1.56
CA PHE A 257 6.70 -2.81 -3.00
C PHE A 257 7.05 -1.38 -3.40
N ALA A 258 7.45 -1.15 -4.65
CA ALA A 258 7.57 0.17 -5.23
C ALA A 258 7.41 0.08 -6.74
N GLU A 259 7.02 1.19 -7.33
CA GLU A 259 6.89 1.38 -8.77
C GLU A 259 7.67 2.64 -9.13
N ASP A 260 8.52 2.58 -10.14
CA ASP A 260 9.24 3.76 -10.64
C ASP A 260 8.39 4.56 -11.66
N GLU A 261 8.91 5.66 -12.18
CA GLU A 261 8.22 6.44 -13.23
C GLU A 261 7.95 5.62 -14.50
N ALA A 262 8.73 4.55 -14.72
CA ALA A 262 8.59 3.64 -15.84
C ALA A 262 7.46 2.63 -15.71
N GLY A 263 6.88 2.48 -14.52
CA GLY A 263 5.97 1.38 -14.20
C GLY A 263 6.69 0.07 -13.91
N GLU A 264 8.03 0.08 -13.81
CA GLU A 264 8.79 -1.09 -13.40
C GLU A 264 8.64 -1.29 -11.89
N LEU A 265 8.51 -2.55 -11.50
CA LEU A 265 8.24 -2.91 -10.12
C LEU A 265 9.49 -3.33 -9.37
N TYR A 266 9.47 -3.00 -8.09
CA TYR A 266 10.49 -3.33 -7.12
C TYR A 266 9.82 -3.88 -5.87
N PHE A 267 10.53 -4.71 -5.12
CA PHE A 267 10.14 -5.07 -3.76
C PHE A 267 11.29 -4.83 -2.79
N LEU A 268 10.93 -4.50 -1.56
CA LEU A 268 11.84 -4.23 -0.46
C LEU A 268 11.76 -5.42 0.49
N ALA A 269 12.91 -5.93 0.91
CA ALA A 269 12.96 -7.04 1.85
C ALA A 269 14.07 -6.92 2.88
N THR A 270 13.86 -7.54 4.04
CA THR A 270 14.83 -7.63 5.14
C THR A 270 15.17 -9.08 5.46
N GLY A 271 16.35 -9.30 6.05
CA GLY A 271 16.77 -10.64 6.49
C GLY A 271 16.12 -11.08 7.81
N VAL A 272 15.52 -10.14 8.55
CA VAL A 272 14.85 -10.38 9.84
C VAL A 272 13.47 -9.71 9.86
N PRO A 273 12.46 -10.29 10.53
CA PRO A 273 11.11 -9.76 10.58
C PRO A 273 10.99 -8.71 11.69
N SER A 274 11.71 -7.59 11.57
CA SER A 274 11.71 -6.55 12.59
C SER A 274 11.74 -5.16 11.97
N ALA A 275 10.95 -4.25 12.54
CA ALA A 275 11.05 -2.81 12.25
C ALA A 275 12.45 -2.24 12.59
N THR A 276 13.19 -2.88 13.51
CA THR A 276 14.55 -2.47 13.88
C THR A 276 15.64 -3.05 12.99
N ALA A 277 15.28 -3.71 11.88
CA ALA A 277 16.25 -4.23 10.93
C ALA A 277 17.16 -3.10 10.41
N ARG A 278 18.46 -3.21 10.68
CA ARG A 278 19.45 -2.17 10.34
C ARG A 278 19.78 -2.08 8.85
N ALA A 279 19.33 -3.04 8.05
CA ALA A 279 19.56 -3.10 6.63
C ALA A 279 18.46 -3.92 5.93
N GLY A 280 18.19 -3.55 4.68
CA GLY A 280 17.33 -4.26 3.76
C GLY A 280 17.87 -4.14 2.34
N VAL A 281 17.21 -4.81 1.39
CA VAL A 281 17.59 -4.81 -0.02
C VAL A 281 16.37 -4.45 -0.86
N ILE A 282 16.60 -3.65 -1.89
CA ILE A 282 15.62 -3.34 -2.93
C ILE A 282 15.93 -4.24 -4.12
N TYR A 283 14.95 -5.05 -4.52
CA TYR A 283 15.03 -5.93 -5.68
C TYR A 283 14.17 -5.39 -6.80
N LYS A 284 14.70 -5.37 -8.03
CA LYS A 284 13.89 -5.10 -9.23
C LYS A 284 13.26 -6.41 -9.71
N ILE A 285 11.97 -6.39 -10.03
CA ILE A 285 11.28 -7.52 -10.63
C ILE A 285 11.61 -7.55 -12.13
N VAL A 286 12.15 -8.68 -12.59
CA VAL A 286 12.58 -8.88 -13.96
C VAL A 286 12.14 -10.27 -14.41
N ASP A 287 11.53 -10.36 -15.59
CA ASP A 287 11.32 -11.63 -16.27
C ASP A 287 12.47 -11.86 -17.27
N PRO A 288 13.38 -12.82 -17.02
CA PRO A 288 14.50 -13.10 -17.92
C PRO A 288 14.06 -13.74 -19.24
N SER A 289 12.85 -14.33 -19.31
CA SER A 289 12.35 -15.01 -20.51
C SER A 289 11.90 -14.04 -21.60
N ARG A 290 11.50 -12.82 -21.24
CA ARG A 290 10.97 -11.84 -22.20
C ARG A 290 11.23 -10.42 -21.78
N ARG A 291 12.04 -9.73 -22.59
CA ARG A 291 12.32 -8.29 -22.45
C ARG A 291 11.83 -7.53 -23.68
N ALA A 292 11.42 -6.28 -23.49
CA ALA A 292 11.14 -5.37 -24.59
C ALA A 292 12.39 -5.17 -25.49
N PRO A 293 12.21 -4.93 -26.80
CA PRO A 293 13.31 -4.63 -27.71
C PRO A 293 14.17 -3.46 -27.22
N PRO A 294 15.50 -3.49 -27.45
CA PRO A 294 16.39 -2.37 -27.13
C PRO A 294 15.86 -1.03 -27.66
N GLY A 295 15.92 0.02 -26.85
CA GLY A 295 15.47 1.37 -27.22
C GLY A 295 13.96 1.62 -27.18
N LYS A 296 13.12 0.58 -27.03
CA LYS A 296 11.66 0.75 -26.92
C LYS A 296 11.24 1.45 -25.63
N CYS A 297 11.89 1.09 -24.52
CA CYS A 297 11.57 1.60 -23.20
C CYS A 297 12.55 2.70 -22.80
N ASN A 298 12.43 3.85 -23.47
CA ASN A 298 13.14 5.07 -23.10
C ASN A 298 12.22 5.97 -22.30
N ILE A 299 12.61 6.29 -21.07
CA ILE A 299 11.86 7.20 -20.22
C ILE A 299 12.74 8.38 -19.91
N LYS A 300 12.19 9.56 -20.19
CA LYS A 300 12.72 10.82 -19.71
C LYS A 300 11.99 11.11 -18.40
N PRO A 301 12.70 11.11 -17.25
CA PRO A 301 12.07 11.40 -15.99
C PRO A 301 11.38 12.76 -16.03
N SER A 302 10.23 12.86 -15.39
CA SER A 302 9.52 14.14 -15.34
C SER A 302 10.29 15.12 -14.46
N PRO A 303 10.59 16.34 -14.92
CA PRO A 303 11.25 17.32 -14.08
C PRO A 303 10.32 17.72 -12.93
N VAL A 304 10.69 17.37 -11.69
CA VAL A 304 9.95 17.76 -10.49
C VAL A 304 10.45 19.13 -10.03
N LYS A 305 9.55 20.12 -9.98
CA LYS A 305 9.83 21.37 -9.28
C LYS A 305 9.87 21.09 -7.79
N ILE A 306 11.04 21.26 -7.18
CA ILE A 306 11.24 21.06 -5.75
C ILE A 306 11.34 22.41 -5.05
N LYS A 307 10.61 22.58 -3.95
CA LYS A 307 10.88 23.63 -2.96
C LYS A 307 11.84 23.05 -1.92
N GLY A 308 13.15 23.15 -2.16
CA GLY A 308 14.18 22.68 -1.24
C GLY A 308 15.41 22.08 -1.93
N LYS A 309 16.40 21.65 -1.13
CA LYS A 309 17.63 21.03 -1.64
C LYS A 309 17.34 19.63 -2.21
N LEU A 310 17.76 19.39 -3.45
CA LEU A 310 17.74 18.06 -4.06
C LEU A 310 18.80 17.18 -3.40
N ILE A 311 18.42 15.99 -2.93
CA ILE A 311 19.36 14.97 -2.50
C ILE A 311 19.45 13.95 -3.64
N HIS A 312 20.55 13.99 -4.38
CA HIS A 312 20.78 13.03 -5.46
C HIS A 312 21.16 11.67 -4.87
N PHE A 313 20.29 10.68 -5.04
CA PHE A 313 20.62 9.29 -4.75
C PHE A 313 21.35 8.69 -5.96
N HIS A 314 22.60 8.29 -5.75
CA HIS A 314 23.39 7.57 -6.75
C HIS A 314 23.53 6.11 -6.30
N PRO A 315 22.73 5.17 -6.83
CA PRO A 315 22.87 3.77 -6.49
C PRO A 315 24.27 3.29 -6.92
N LYS A 316 25.06 2.77 -5.98
CA LYS A 316 26.32 2.08 -6.27
C LYS A 316 26.06 0.59 -6.25
N GLU A 317 26.37 -0.09 -7.36
CA GLU A 317 26.32 -1.54 -7.44
C GLU A 317 27.45 -2.11 -6.54
N GLY A 318 27.08 -2.55 -5.34
CA GLY A 318 28.04 -3.02 -4.34
C GLY A 318 28.43 -4.47 -4.59
N LYS A 319 29.71 -4.74 -4.86
CA LYS A 319 30.29 -6.07 -4.62
C LYS A 319 30.47 -6.25 -3.10
N GLY A 320 29.43 -6.74 -2.42
CA GLY A 320 29.47 -7.14 -1.02
C GLY A 320 29.33 -6.02 0.02
N ASN A 321 28.51 -6.30 1.04
CA ASN A 321 28.32 -5.60 2.32
C ASN A 321 28.27 -4.05 2.29
N LEU A 322 27.15 -3.48 1.84
CA LEU A 322 26.83 -2.08 2.10
C LEU A 322 25.82 -1.93 3.25
N LYS A 323 26.23 -1.21 4.28
CA LYS A 323 25.37 -0.67 5.34
C LYS A 323 24.58 0.52 4.78
N ILE A 324 23.26 0.41 4.76
CA ILE A 324 22.37 1.56 4.59
C ILE A 324 21.66 1.74 5.93
N MET A 325 22.03 2.76 6.71
CA MET A 325 21.26 3.17 7.88
C MET A 325 20.10 4.03 7.41
N PHE A 326 18.88 3.60 7.69
CA PHE A 326 17.75 4.49 7.85
C PHE A 326 17.50 4.61 9.36
N SER A 327 17.69 5.81 9.91
CA SER A 327 17.17 6.17 11.23
C SER A 327 15.94 7.05 10.99
N ASP A 328 14.88 6.75 11.74
CA ASP A 328 13.54 7.36 11.73
C ASP A 328 12.65 6.98 10.53
N PHE A 329 11.65 6.13 10.79
CA PHE A 329 10.59 5.80 9.83
C PHE A 329 9.67 7.00 9.64
N SER A 330 10.04 7.88 8.71
CA SER A 330 9.16 8.90 8.14
C SER A 330 8.79 8.46 6.73
N VAL A 331 7.53 8.07 6.50
CA VAL A 331 7.02 7.87 5.14
C VAL A 331 6.81 9.26 4.54
N VAL A 332 7.64 9.63 3.56
CA VAL A 332 7.53 10.90 2.85
C VAL A 332 6.80 10.66 1.52
N VAL A 333 5.57 11.14 1.39
CA VAL A 333 4.87 11.19 0.09
C VAL A 333 5.09 12.57 -0.54
N LEU A 334 5.54 12.57 -1.79
CA LEU A 334 5.76 13.76 -2.60
C LEU A 334 4.71 13.85 -3.70
N TYR A 335 3.83 14.84 -3.63
CA TYR A 335 2.91 15.17 -4.71
C TYR A 335 2.74 16.69 -4.80
N ARG A 336 2.85 17.24 -6.01
CA ARG A 336 2.56 18.66 -6.35
C ARG A 336 2.94 19.72 -5.28
N ASN A 337 4.17 19.66 -4.76
CA ASN A 337 4.75 20.55 -3.74
C ASN A 337 4.40 20.25 -2.27
N VAL A 338 3.58 19.24 -1.99
CA VAL A 338 3.28 18.77 -0.63
C VAL A 338 4.24 17.63 -0.25
N ARG A 339 4.89 17.79 0.92
CA ARG A 339 5.66 16.75 1.61
C ARG A 339 4.84 16.27 2.79
N LEU A 340 4.14 15.15 2.64
CA LEU A 340 3.45 14.51 3.76
C LEU A 340 4.41 13.60 4.50
N VAL A 341 4.55 13.80 5.81
CA VAL A 341 5.33 12.94 6.70
C VAL A 341 4.39 12.35 7.73
N ILE A 342 4.32 11.03 7.78
CA ILE A 342 3.59 10.33 8.85
C ILE A 342 4.54 10.17 10.03
N ARG A 343 4.13 10.66 11.20
CA ARG A 343 4.78 10.37 12.47
C ARG A 343 3.84 9.50 13.30
N ALA A 344 4.15 8.22 13.42
CA ALA A 344 3.51 7.38 14.43
C ALA A 344 4.15 7.72 15.78
N LEU A 345 3.39 8.34 16.68
CA LEU A 345 3.79 8.53 18.07
C LEU A 345 3.30 7.31 18.86
N SER A 346 4.18 6.34 19.13
CA SER A 346 3.88 5.30 20.11
C SER A 346 4.05 5.90 21.51
N VAL A 347 2.95 6.09 22.22
CA VAL A 347 3.00 6.36 23.67
C VAL A 347 3.14 5.00 24.35
N GLU A 348 4.36 4.64 24.74
CA GLU A 348 4.58 3.53 25.66
C GLU A 348 4.14 3.98 27.06
N TYR A 349 3.27 3.20 27.71
CA TYR A 349 2.90 3.34 29.13
C TYR A 349 3.75 2.40 29.99
#